data_AF-A0A5C1AS23-F1
#
_entry.id   AF-A0A5C1AS23-F1
#
_cell.length_a   1.000
_cell.length_b   1.000
_cell.length_c   1.000
_cell.angle_alpha   90.00
_cell.angle_beta   90.00
_cell.angle_gamma   90.00
#
_symmetry.space_group_name_H-M   'P 1'
#
loop_
_entity.id
_entity.type
_entity.pdbx_description
1 polymer ?
#
loop_
_entity_poly.entity_id
_entity_poly.type
_entity_poly.pdbx_seq_one_letter_code
_entity_poly.pdbx_strand_id
1 'polypeptide(L)'
;MFATLLLAFDWVEYQPYLPYFVGCVVAICVFSFYVGRRVGSKHSRKNGPDEHRPTGSDPGDEKAFGDRRTTVRREGQPVPVHLSSPAFHGETRSGWVLDRSTGGVRVTLDSPVAPGTAMQLLAQNAPDTTPWVTAIVRSCKPIGKRYELGCEFETTPPWSVLLLFG
;
A
#
# COMPACT_ATOMS: atom_id res chain seq x y z
N MET A 1 -28.37 41.41 12.02
CA MET A 1 -28.37 41.84 10.60
C MET A 1 -28.08 40.72 9.60
N PHE A 2 -27.45 39.58 9.96
CA PHE A 2 -27.23 38.46 9.01
C PHE A 2 -28.48 37.59 8.74
N ALA A 3 -29.42 37.50 9.68
CA ALA A 3 -30.61 36.63 9.54
C ALA A 3 -31.61 37.14 8.47
N THR A 4 -31.64 38.45 8.19
CA THR A 4 -32.57 39.04 7.22
C THR A 4 -32.10 38.90 5.77
N LEU A 5 -30.81 38.63 5.53
CA LEU A 5 -30.25 38.45 4.18
C LEU A 5 -30.51 37.05 3.60
N LEU A 6 -30.74 36.04 4.46
CA LEU A 6 -31.07 34.68 4.01
C LEU A 6 -32.54 34.51 3.60
N LEU A 7 -33.43 35.42 4.04
CA LEU A 7 -34.86 35.36 3.72
C LEU A 7 -35.24 36.07 2.41
N ALA A 8 -34.31 36.83 1.81
CA ALA A 8 -34.50 37.46 0.50
C ALA A 8 -33.95 36.61 -0.67
N PHE A 9 -33.54 35.37 -0.39
CA PHE A 9 -33.06 34.45 -1.42
C PHE A 9 -34.26 33.71 -1.99
N ASP A 10 -34.76 34.16 -3.15
CA ASP A 10 -35.89 33.55 -3.85
C ASP A 10 -35.55 32.14 -4.34
N TRP A 11 -35.75 31.16 -3.46
CA TRP A 11 -35.53 29.74 -3.72
C TRP A 11 -36.37 29.18 -4.88
N VAL A 12 -37.48 29.85 -5.22
CA VAL A 12 -38.41 29.43 -6.26
C VAL A 12 -37.75 29.51 -7.65
N GLU A 13 -36.92 30.51 -7.91
CA GLU A 13 -36.24 30.68 -9.19
C GLU A 13 -35.13 29.63 -9.40
N TYR A 14 -34.56 29.11 -8.30
CA TYR A 14 -33.48 28.11 -8.32
C TYR A 14 -33.94 26.65 -8.26
N GLN A 15 -35.23 26.40 -8.01
CA GLN A 15 -35.80 25.07 -7.94
C GLN A 15 -35.50 24.16 -9.16
N PRO A 16 -35.55 24.64 -10.43
CA PRO A 16 -35.23 23.79 -11.58
C PRO A 16 -33.73 23.47 -11.71
N TYR A 17 -32.85 24.27 -11.10
CA TYR A 17 -31.39 24.09 -11.19
C TYR A 17 -30.82 23.20 -10.09
N LEU A 18 -31.57 22.99 -9.00
CA LEU A 18 -31.22 22.15 -7.85
C LEU A 18 -30.69 20.74 -8.23
N PRO A 19 -31.33 19.95 -9.14
CA PRO A 19 -30.81 18.64 -9.51
C PRO A 19 -29.44 18.70 -10.19
N TYR A 20 -29.17 19.74 -11.00
CA TYR A 20 -27.88 19.91 -11.66
C TYR A 20 -26.77 20.23 -10.65
N PHE A 21 -27.05 21.09 -9.66
CA PHE A 21 -26.10 21.39 -8.59
C PHE A 21 -25.75 20.14 -7.78
N VAL A 22 -26.75 19.35 -7.38
CA VAL A 22 -26.51 18.08 -6.67
C VAL A 22 -25.69 17.11 -7.53
N GLY A 23 -26.02 16.99 -8.82
CA GLY A 23 -25.26 16.18 -9.77
C GLY A 23 -23.80 16.61 -9.90
N CYS A 24 -23.53 17.91 -10.04
CA CYS A 24 -22.18 18.46 -10.13
C CYS A 24 -21.36 18.19 -8.85
N VAL A 25 -21.94 18.37 -7.67
CA VAL A 25 -21.26 18.11 -6.40
C VAL A 25 -20.89 16.64 -6.27
N VAL A 26 -21.81 15.72 -6.57
CA VAL A 26 -21.56 14.27 -6.53
C VAL A 26 -20.47 13.88 -7.53
N ALA A 27 -20.52 14.40 -8.76
CA ALA A 27 -19.52 14.13 -9.79
C ALA A 27 -18.12 14.60 -9.37
N ILE A 28 -18.01 15.81 -8.79
CA ILE A 28 -16.74 16.33 -8.28
C ILE A 28 -16.21 15.44 -7.14
N CYS A 29 -17.05 15.06 -6.17
CA CYS A 29 -16.63 14.20 -5.07
C CYS A 29 -16.10 12.84 -5.56
N VAL A 30 -16.80 12.19 -6.51
CA VAL A 30 -16.37 10.90 -7.09
C VAL A 30 -15.08 11.08 -7.88
N PHE A 31 -14.99 12.13 -8.69
CA PHE A 31 -13.79 12.42 -9.49
C PHE A 31 -12.57 12.70 -8.61
N SER A 32 -12.71 13.52 -7.57
CA SER A 32 -11.66 13.81 -6.60
C SER A 32 -11.22 12.56 -5.84
N PHE A 33 -12.14 11.66 -5.50
CA PHE A 33 -11.81 10.38 -4.86
C PHE A 33 -11.00 9.47 -5.80
N TYR A 34 -11.39 9.37 -7.08
CA TYR A 34 -10.67 8.56 -8.07
C TYR A 34 -9.29 9.12 -8.42
N VAL A 35 -9.17 10.44 -8.61
CA VAL A 35 -7.89 11.09 -8.93
C VAL A 35 -6.97 11.13 -7.71
N GLY A 36 -7.50 11.44 -6.52
CA GLY A 36 -6.74 11.48 -5.27
C GLY A 36 -6.10 10.14 -4.91
N ARG A 37 -6.74 9.02 -5.26
CA ARG A 37 -6.16 7.68 -5.06
C ARG A 37 -4.98 7.37 -5.98
N ARG A 38 -4.82 8.04 -7.12
CA ARG A 38 -3.69 7.80 -8.04
C ARG A 38 -2.46 8.67 -7.78
N VAL A 39 -2.60 9.80 -7.08
CA VAL A 39 -1.49 10.74 -6.84
C VAL A 39 -0.73 10.44 -5.53
N GLY A 40 -1.23 9.54 -4.70
CA GLY A 40 -0.62 9.14 -3.42
C GLY A 40 0.46 8.07 -3.50
N SER A 41 1.48 8.20 -4.36
CA SER A 41 2.73 7.43 -4.21
C SER A 41 3.92 8.10 -4.91
N LYS A 42 4.13 9.38 -4.63
CA LYS A 42 5.42 10.03 -4.82
C LYS A 42 5.75 10.80 -3.55
N HIS A 43 5.90 10.08 -2.43
CA HIS A 43 6.57 10.67 -1.28
C HIS A 43 8.03 10.84 -1.66
N SER A 44 8.28 12.04 -2.17
CA SER A 44 9.57 12.69 -2.33
C SER A 44 10.41 12.41 -1.10
N ARG A 45 11.45 11.60 -1.28
CA ARG A 45 12.59 11.52 -0.39
C ARG A 45 13.30 12.87 -0.51
N LYS A 46 12.81 13.85 0.26
CA LYS A 46 13.48 15.14 0.42
C LYS A 46 14.71 14.86 1.29
N ASN A 47 15.79 14.45 0.62
CA ASN A 47 17.12 14.47 1.20
C ASN A 47 17.33 15.88 1.77
N GLY A 48 17.72 15.94 3.04
CA GLY A 48 18.14 17.20 3.65
C GLY A 48 19.31 17.79 2.86
N PRO A 49 19.47 19.12 2.88
CA PRO A 49 20.65 19.75 2.31
C PRO A 49 21.85 19.34 3.16
N ASP A 50 22.64 18.38 2.65
CA ASP A 50 23.97 18.11 3.15
C ASP A 50 24.84 19.34 2.91
N GLU A 51 25.25 19.90 4.03
CA GLU A 51 26.16 21.02 4.16
C GLU A 51 27.51 20.66 3.51
N HIS A 52 28.00 21.57 2.68
CA HIS A 52 29.22 21.47 1.90
C HIS A 52 30.44 21.03 2.73
N ARG A 53 31.11 19.96 2.30
CA ARG A 53 32.55 19.81 2.48
C ARG A 53 33.22 19.55 1.12
N PRO A 54 34.12 20.43 0.65
CA PRO A 54 34.64 20.38 -0.70
C PRO A 54 35.87 19.47 -0.81
N THR A 55 35.89 18.73 -1.92
CA THR A 55 37.05 18.47 -2.79
C THR A 55 38.13 17.48 -2.30
N GLY A 56 37.98 16.24 -2.77
CA GLY A 56 39.07 15.30 -3.01
C GLY A 56 38.64 14.37 -4.14
N SER A 57 39.02 14.71 -5.37
CA SER A 57 38.68 14.00 -6.60
C SER A 57 39.36 12.63 -6.67
N ASP A 58 38.56 11.56 -6.64
CA ASP A 58 38.99 10.23 -7.09
C ASP A 58 38.07 9.80 -8.24
N PRO A 59 38.53 9.79 -9.51
CA PRO A 59 37.74 9.38 -10.65
C PRO A 59 37.96 7.88 -10.88
N GLY A 60 37.12 7.03 -10.27
CA GLY A 60 37.18 5.60 -10.52
C GLY A 60 36.11 4.82 -9.77
N ASP A 61 35.14 4.31 -10.50
CA ASP A 61 34.23 3.25 -10.08
C ASP A 61 33.25 3.58 -8.94
N GLU A 62 32.43 4.60 -9.15
CA GLU A 62 31.09 4.66 -8.54
C GLU A 62 30.21 3.57 -9.18
N LYS A 63 30.50 2.31 -8.83
CA LYS A 63 29.62 1.18 -9.10
C LYS A 63 28.33 1.50 -8.37
N ALA A 64 27.37 2.08 -9.11
CA ALA A 64 25.97 2.09 -8.76
C ALA A 64 25.68 0.77 -8.06
N PHE A 65 25.31 0.83 -6.78
CA PHE A 65 25.01 -0.35 -5.97
C PHE A 65 23.87 -1.09 -6.65
N GLY A 66 24.24 -1.96 -7.59
CA GLY A 66 23.35 -2.64 -8.49
C GLY A 66 22.39 -3.44 -7.64
N ASP A 67 21.13 -3.43 -8.05
CA ASP A 67 20.10 -4.25 -7.45
C ASP A 67 20.66 -5.67 -7.24
N ARG A 68 20.93 -6.04 -5.98
CA ARG A 68 21.54 -7.33 -5.62
C ARG A 68 20.55 -8.48 -5.81
N ARG A 69 19.34 -8.19 -6.27
CA ARG A 69 18.28 -9.19 -6.46
C ARG A 69 18.55 -9.97 -7.74
N THR A 70 18.53 -11.28 -7.59
CA THR A 70 18.58 -12.23 -8.70
C THR A 70 17.24 -12.38 -9.41
N THR A 71 16.15 -11.84 -8.86
CA THR A 71 14.78 -12.01 -9.38
C THR A 71 14.02 -10.69 -9.48
N VAL A 72 13.34 -10.50 -10.61
CA VAL A 72 12.46 -9.35 -10.88
C VAL A 72 11.22 -9.42 -10.01
N ARG A 73 10.86 -8.31 -9.35
CA ARG A 73 9.59 -8.18 -8.61
C ARG A 73 8.52 -7.66 -9.55
N ARG A 74 7.34 -8.30 -9.53
CA ARG A 74 6.17 -7.81 -10.26
C ARG A 74 5.37 -6.92 -9.31
N GLU A 75 5.38 -5.62 -9.58
CA GLU A 75 4.48 -4.68 -8.92
C GLU A 75 3.09 -4.84 -9.54
N GLY A 76 2.12 -5.23 -8.72
CA GLY A 76 0.75 -5.55 -9.14
C GLY A 76 -0.29 -4.72 -8.41
N GLN A 77 -1.57 -4.94 -8.74
CA GLN A 77 -2.65 -4.43 -7.93
C GLN A 77 -2.58 -5.06 -6.53
N PRO A 78 -2.68 -4.28 -5.44
CA PRO A 78 -2.62 -4.83 -4.10
C PRO A 78 -3.69 -5.90 -3.88
N VAL A 79 -3.28 -7.09 -3.43
CA VAL A 79 -4.17 -8.23 -3.21
C VAL A 79 -4.46 -8.39 -1.72
N PRO A 80 -5.75 -8.43 -1.30
CA PRO A 80 -6.08 -8.62 0.10
C PRO A 80 -5.77 -10.05 0.56
N VAL A 81 -5.21 -10.16 1.76
CA VAL A 81 -4.79 -11.43 2.37
C VAL A 81 -5.20 -11.51 3.85
N HIS A 82 -5.42 -12.72 4.32
CA HIS A 82 -5.50 -13.09 5.73
C HIS A 82 -4.13 -13.52 6.22
N LEU A 83 -3.77 -13.07 7.42
CA LEU A 83 -2.48 -13.29 8.06
C LEU A 83 -2.70 -13.87 9.45
N SER A 84 -2.07 -15.01 9.72
CA SER A 84 -2.04 -15.61 11.05
C SER A 84 -0.59 -15.69 11.51
N SER A 85 -0.33 -15.34 12.77
CA SER A 85 1.00 -15.44 13.36
C SER A 85 0.86 -15.74 14.85
N PRO A 86 1.82 -16.47 15.46
CA PRO A 86 1.88 -16.60 16.91
C PRO A 86 1.92 -15.24 17.63
N ALA A 87 2.46 -14.20 16.98
CA ALA A 87 2.49 -12.84 17.51
C ALA A 87 1.10 -12.18 17.63
N PHE A 88 0.08 -12.75 16.98
CA PHE A 88 -1.30 -12.25 17.03
C PHE A 88 -2.17 -13.03 18.02
N HIS A 89 -1.59 -13.86 18.89
CA HIS A 89 -2.34 -14.64 19.89
C HIS A 89 -3.46 -15.51 19.28
N GLY A 90 -3.25 -16.02 18.06
CA GLY A 90 -4.24 -16.83 17.33
C GLY A 90 -5.28 -16.02 16.54
N GLU A 91 -5.23 -14.69 16.58
CA GLU A 91 -6.09 -13.85 15.75
C GLU A 91 -5.59 -13.82 14.30
N THR A 92 -6.54 -13.84 13.37
CA THR A 92 -6.27 -13.59 11.95
C THR A 92 -6.42 -12.10 11.67
N ARG A 93 -5.41 -11.49 11.05
CA ARG A 93 -5.42 -10.09 10.62
C ARG A 93 -5.57 -9.99 9.11
N SER A 94 -6.14 -8.89 8.65
CA SER A 94 -6.18 -8.55 7.23
C SER A 94 -4.99 -7.68 6.84
N GLY A 95 -4.48 -7.88 5.63
CA GLY A 95 -3.43 -7.06 5.04
C GLY A 95 -3.48 -7.08 3.52
N TRP A 96 -2.50 -6.46 2.88
CA TRP A 96 -2.40 -6.45 1.41
C TRP A 96 -1.01 -6.83 0.95
N VAL A 97 -0.93 -7.75 -0.02
CA VAL A 97 0.30 -8.02 -0.76
C VAL A 97 0.51 -6.90 -1.77
N LEU A 98 1.67 -6.25 -1.72
CA LEU A 98 2.06 -5.17 -2.63
C LEU A 98 2.87 -5.67 -3.83
N ASP A 99 3.78 -6.60 -3.57
CA ASP A 99 4.59 -7.25 -4.59
C ASP A 99 4.88 -8.70 -4.18
N ARG A 100 5.15 -9.53 -5.19
CA ARG A 100 5.56 -10.93 -4.99
C ARG A 100 6.71 -11.31 -5.92
N SER A 101 7.47 -12.30 -5.48
CA SER A 101 8.45 -13.03 -6.28
C SER A 101 8.29 -14.53 -6.05
N THR A 102 9.15 -15.33 -6.66
CA THR A 102 9.22 -16.78 -6.39
C THR A 102 9.71 -17.10 -4.98
N GLY A 103 10.46 -16.20 -4.33
CA GLY A 103 11.05 -16.44 -3.02
C GLY A 103 10.35 -15.73 -1.86
N GLY A 104 9.41 -14.84 -2.12
CA GLY A 104 8.75 -14.11 -1.04
C GLY A 104 7.71 -13.10 -1.51
N VAL A 105 7.18 -12.37 -0.53
CA VAL A 105 6.12 -11.38 -0.71
C VAL A 105 6.38 -10.15 0.13
N ARG A 106 5.96 -8.99 -0.36
CA ARG A 106 5.85 -7.78 0.44
C ARG A 106 4.41 -7.57 0.85
N VAL A 107 4.17 -7.46 2.15
CA VAL A 107 2.83 -7.29 2.72
C VAL A 107 2.72 -5.97 3.49
N THR A 108 1.54 -5.37 3.52
CA THR A 108 1.23 -4.26 4.42
C THR A 108 0.25 -4.67 5.51
N LEU A 109 0.53 -4.22 6.72
CA LEU A 109 -0.25 -4.48 7.93
C LEU A 109 -0.38 -3.20 8.77
N ASP A 110 -1.43 -3.13 9.60
CA ASP A 110 -1.66 -1.98 10.49
C ASP A 110 -0.85 -2.08 11.80
N SER A 111 -0.13 -3.18 12.02
CA SER A 111 0.68 -3.44 13.20
C SER A 111 2.09 -3.90 12.85
N PRO A 112 3.12 -3.53 13.65
CA PRO A 112 4.47 -4.01 13.43
C PRO A 112 4.59 -5.50 13.75
N VAL A 113 5.42 -6.21 12.98
CA VAL A 113 5.82 -7.59 13.26
C VAL A 113 7.35 -7.66 13.24
N ALA A 114 7.93 -8.34 14.22
CA ALA A 114 9.39 -8.42 14.35
C ALA A 114 10.00 -9.27 13.21
N PRO A 115 11.18 -8.90 12.70
CA PRO A 115 11.96 -9.79 11.84
C PRO A 115 12.26 -11.13 12.54
N GLY A 116 12.25 -12.22 11.78
CA GLY A 116 12.40 -13.60 12.28
C GLY A 116 11.07 -14.28 12.65
N THR A 117 9.97 -13.53 12.74
CA THR A 117 8.65 -14.11 13.06
C THR A 117 8.10 -14.91 11.87
N ALA A 118 7.65 -16.14 12.16
CA ALA A 118 6.89 -16.95 11.21
C ALA A 118 5.44 -16.46 11.12
N MET A 119 4.93 -16.38 9.89
CA MET A 119 3.60 -15.88 9.57
C MET A 119 3.00 -16.75 8.48
N GLN A 120 1.73 -17.09 8.64
CA GLN A 120 0.95 -17.79 7.65
C GLN A 120 0.12 -16.78 6.85
N LEU A 121 0.09 -16.95 5.53
CA LEU A 121 -0.64 -16.10 4.60
C LEU A 121 -1.65 -16.92 3.80
N LEU A 122 -2.84 -16.38 3.62
CA LEU A 122 -3.88 -16.93 2.75
C LEU A 122 -4.52 -15.79 1.96
N ALA A 123 -4.65 -15.93 0.64
CA ALA A 123 -5.34 -14.91 -0.15
C ALA A 123 -6.83 -14.87 0.20
N GLN A 124 -7.41 -13.67 0.33
CA GLN A 124 -8.81 -13.54 0.75
C GLN A 124 -9.80 -14.20 -0.24
N ASN A 125 -9.44 -14.26 -1.52
CA ASN A 125 -10.24 -14.90 -2.57
C ASN A 125 -9.77 -16.32 -2.90
N ALA A 126 -8.94 -16.93 -2.05
CA ALA A 126 -8.49 -18.31 -2.26
C ALA A 126 -9.65 -19.29 -2.05
N PRO A 127 -9.79 -20.34 -2.86
CA PRO A 127 -10.67 -21.47 -2.56
C PRO A 127 -10.34 -22.07 -1.19
N ASP A 128 -11.34 -22.62 -0.48
CA ASP A 128 -11.18 -23.22 0.86
C ASP A 128 -10.17 -24.39 0.90
N THR A 129 -9.89 -24.99 -0.26
CA THR A 129 -8.90 -26.06 -0.41
C THR A 129 -7.47 -25.56 -0.49
N THR A 130 -7.25 -24.24 -0.55
CA THR A 130 -5.94 -23.64 -0.69
C THR A 130 -5.21 -23.66 0.65
N PRO A 131 -3.99 -24.22 0.72
CA PRO A 131 -3.24 -24.24 1.97
C PRO A 131 -2.73 -22.85 2.33
N TRP A 132 -2.60 -22.60 3.63
CA TRP A 132 -1.87 -21.46 4.15
C TRP A 132 -0.38 -21.55 3.75
N VAL A 133 0.20 -20.42 3.37
CA VAL A 133 1.61 -20.32 3.00
C VAL A 133 2.41 -19.75 4.15
N THR A 134 3.42 -20.48 4.63
CA THR A 134 4.30 -19.99 5.69
C THR A 134 5.42 -19.14 5.13
N ALA A 135 5.62 -17.95 5.71
CA ALA A 135 6.70 -17.04 5.40
C ALA A 135 7.34 -16.47 6.67
N ILE A 136 8.63 -16.15 6.59
CA ILE A 136 9.41 -15.55 7.65
C ILE A 136 9.56 -14.06 7.36
N VAL A 137 9.24 -13.21 8.33
CA VAL A 137 9.45 -11.76 8.22
C VAL A 137 10.95 -11.48 8.20
N ARG A 138 11.46 -10.85 7.14
CA ARG A 138 12.87 -10.45 7.01
C ARG A 138 13.10 -8.97 7.28
N SER A 139 12.09 -8.15 7.04
CA SER A 139 12.15 -6.71 7.32
C SER A 139 10.78 -6.17 7.67
N CYS A 140 10.74 -5.13 8.49
CA CYS A 140 9.54 -4.39 8.88
C CYS A 140 9.89 -2.90 8.79
N LYS A 141 9.14 -2.13 8.01
CA LYS A 141 9.37 -0.69 7.81
C LYS A 141 8.07 0.08 8.05
N PRO A 142 8.06 1.10 8.93
CA PRO A 142 6.90 1.96 9.08
C PRO A 142 6.73 2.83 7.84
N ILE A 143 5.52 2.90 7.30
CA ILE A 143 5.12 3.73 6.17
C ILE A 143 3.78 4.39 6.49
N GLY A 144 3.84 5.66 6.91
CA GLY A 144 2.68 6.39 7.38
C GLY A 144 2.07 5.75 8.63
N LYS A 145 0.84 5.24 8.50
CA LYS A 145 0.10 4.57 9.59
C LYS A 145 0.18 3.03 9.52
N ARG A 146 0.93 2.50 8.56
CA ARG A 146 1.04 1.06 8.29
C ARG A 146 2.49 0.62 8.34
N TYR A 147 2.68 -0.70 8.30
CA TYR A 147 3.99 -1.34 8.25
C TYR A 147 4.09 -2.17 6.99
N GLU A 148 5.14 -1.93 6.21
CA GLU A 148 5.55 -2.81 5.13
C GLU A 148 6.45 -3.90 5.68
N LEU A 149 6.02 -5.14 5.51
CA LEU A 149 6.77 -6.33 5.83
C LEU A 149 7.35 -6.92 4.54
N GLY A 150 8.65 -7.17 4.54
CA GLY A 150 9.27 -8.05 3.55
C GLY A 150 9.33 -9.45 4.12
N CYS A 151 8.66 -10.40 3.48
CA CYS A 151 8.58 -11.79 3.91
C CYS A 151 9.25 -12.71 2.89
N GLU A 152 9.92 -13.75 3.37
CA GLU A 152 10.53 -14.82 2.57
C GLU A 152 9.78 -16.12 2.83
N PHE A 153 9.43 -16.88 1.81
CA PHE A 153 8.73 -18.15 1.99
C PHE A 153 9.65 -19.17 2.68
N GLU A 154 9.12 -19.88 3.66
CA GLU A 154 9.86 -20.98 4.29
C GLU A 154 10.02 -22.15 3.31
N THR A 155 8.96 -22.46 2.56
CA THR A 155 8.97 -23.38 1.43
C THR A 155 8.28 -22.69 0.27
N THR A 156 8.93 -22.66 -0.90
CA THR A 156 8.37 -22.06 -2.11
C THR A 156 7.04 -22.74 -2.47
N PRO A 157 5.91 -22.02 -2.41
CA PRO A 157 4.62 -22.62 -2.70
C PRO A 157 4.48 -22.92 -4.21
N PRO A 158 3.57 -23.82 -4.60
CA PRO A 158 3.29 -24.10 -6.00
C PRO A 158 2.90 -22.83 -6.76
N TRP A 159 3.25 -22.77 -8.06
CA TRP A 159 2.98 -21.60 -8.91
C TRP A 159 1.50 -21.18 -8.90
N SER A 160 0.57 -22.14 -8.87
CA SER A 160 -0.87 -21.87 -8.79
C SER A 160 -1.27 -21.08 -7.53
N VAL A 161 -0.64 -21.36 -6.39
CA VAL A 161 -0.87 -20.64 -5.14
C VAL A 161 -0.21 -19.27 -5.18
N LEU A 162 1.01 -19.19 -5.74
CA LEU A 162 1.69 -17.90 -5.94
C LEU A 162 0.80 -16.95 -6.71
N LEU A 163 0.17 -17.41 -7.80
CA LEU A 163 -0.74 -16.65 -8.67
C LEU A 163 -1.89 -15.97 -7.92
N LEU A 164 -2.30 -16.48 -6.76
CA LEU A 164 -3.36 -15.88 -5.95
C LEU A 164 -2.93 -14.56 -5.27
N PHE A 165 -1.62 -14.28 -5.18
CA PHE A 165 -1.08 -13.09 -4.50
C PHE A 165 -0.78 -11.89 -5.41
N GLY A 166 -1.33 -11.82 -6.63
CA GLY A 166 -1.09 -10.70 -7.59
C GLY A 166 -0.42 -11.14 -8.87
#